data_AF-A0A174PFD4-F1
#
_entry.id   AF-A0A174PFD4-F1
#
_cell.length_a   1.000
_cell.length_b   1.000
_cell.length_c   1.000
_cell.angle_alpha   90.00
_cell.angle_beta   90.00
_cell.angle_gamma   90.00
#
_symmetry.space_group_name_H-M   'P 1'
#
loop_
_entity.id
_entity.type
_entity.pdbx_description
1 polymer ?
#
loop_
_entity_poly.entity_id
_entity_poly.type
_entity_poly.pdbx_seq_one_letter_code
_entity_poly.pdbx_strand_id
1 'polypeptide(L)'
;MNSIKELKEQLGYEEIGLDDTFTFHCTQCGKCCIHREDILLSPKDLFNIAKKFQITPAEALEQYCETYIGCNSRFPIVRLRPQGSVKRCPLLKDQKCLVHDVKPTVCAMFPIGRYLTLSADDSFPKNPEELSVGYIFNNPECGDGIETQTVREWFRSFNIPLKDDYFFTWTRTQATLCKHLQFLEEHISEKTMISIWNATLLRK
;
A
#
# COMPACT_ATOMS: atom_id res chain seq x y z
N MET A 1 2.25 7.76 -22.70
CA MET A 1 1.49 7.25 -21.55
C MET A 1 0.86 5.95 -22.00
N ASN A 2 1.25 4.82 -21.39
CA ASN A 2 0.55 3.57 -21.66
C ASN A 2 -0.90 3.72 -21.21
N SER A 3 -1.84 3.22 -22.01
CA SER A 3 -3.25 3.18 -21.61
C SER A 3 -3.40 2.40 -20.30
N ILE A 4 -4.37 2.75 -19.45
CA ILE A 4 -4.71 1.96 -18.26
C ILE A 4 -4.91 0.48 -18.65
N LYS A 5 -5.43 0.21 -19.85
CA LYS A 5 -5.60 -1.14 -20.40
C LYS A 5 -4.27 -1.87 -20.65
N GLU A 6 -3.26 -1.17 -21.17
CA GLU A 6 -1.93 -1.74 -21.42
C GLU A 6 -1.17 -2.01 -20.11
N LEU A 7 -1.35 -1.15 -19.10
CA LEU A 7 -0.82 -1.38 -17.75
C LEU A 7 -1.49 -2.58 -17.07
N LYS A 8 -2.82 -2.75 -17.25
CA LYS A 8 -3.58 -3.91 -16.75
C LYS A 8 -3.07 -5.23 -17.35
N GLU A 9 -2.88 -5.27 -18.67
CA GLU A 9 -2.39 -6.44 -19.39
C GLU A 9 -0.92 -6.77 -19.05
N GLN A 10 -0.06 -5.75 -18.88
CA GLN A 10 1.35 -5.94 -18.52
C GLN A 10 1.57 -6.43 -17.09
N LEU A 11 0.67 -6.10 -16.16
CA LEU A 11 0.80 -6.45 -14.75
C LEU A 11 0.11 -7.78 -14.38
N GLY A 12 -0.63 -8.40 -15.32
CA GLY A 12 -1.23 -9.73 -15.12
C GLY A 12 -2.35 -9.76 -14.09
N TYR A 13 -3.04 -8.64 -13.88
CA TYR A 13 -4.11 -8.53 -12.89
C TYR A 13 -5.49 -8.74 -13.50
N GLU A 14 -6.33 -9.49 -12.80
CA GLU A 14 -7.75 -9.65 -13.16
C GLU A 14 -8.59 -8.66 -12.35
N GLU A 15 -9.44 -7.87 -13.03
CA GLU A 15 -10.41 -7.05 -12.31
C GLU A 15 -11.48 -7.93 -11.68
N ILE A 16 -11.82 -7.62 -10.44
CA ILE A 16 -12.77 -8.39 -9.65
C ILE A 16 -13.74 -7.45 -8.94
N GLY A 17 -15.03 -7.75 -8.99
CA GLY A 17 -16.08 -7.04 -8.28
C GLY A 17 -16.14 -7.40 -6.80
N LEU A 18 -16.88 -6.61 -6.03
CA LEU A 18 -17.05 -6.85 -4.59
C LEU A 18 -17.71 -8.19 -4.26
N ASP A 19 -18.60 -8.63 -5.13
CA ASP A 19 -19.43 -9.82 -4.97
C ASP A 19 -18.98 -10.97 -5.88
N ASP A 20 -17.90 -10.76 -6.65
CA ASP A 20 -17.22 -11.81 -7.39
C ASP A 20 -16.39 -12.67 -6.43
N THR A 21 -16.29 -13.95 -6.75
CA THR A 21 -15.60 -14.94 -5.91
C THR A 21 -14.16 -15.16 -6.34
N PHE A 22 -13.29 -15.41 -5.37
CA PHE A 22 -11.93 -15.92 -5.59
C PHE A 22 -11.62 -17.01 -4.56
N THR A 23 -10.61 -17.85 -4.86
CA THR A 23 -10.21 -18.98 -4.02
C THR A 23 -8.86 -18.69 -3.39
N PHE A 24 -8.81 -18.56 -2.07
CA PHE A 24 -7.57 -18.36 -1.32
C PHE A 24 -7.80 -18.54 0.18
N HIS A 25 -6.87 -19.20 0.87
CA HIS A 25 -6.84 -19.21 2.34
C HIS A 25 -5.39 -19.03 2.84
N CYS A 26 -5.22 -18.12 3.80
CA CYS A 26 -3.91 -17.78 4.33
C CYS A 26 -3.48 -18.78 5.40
N THR A 27 -2.55 -19.67 5.05
CA THR A 27 -1.96 -20.65 5.99
C THR A 27 -0.85 -20.09 6.88
N GLN A 28 -0.62 -18.77 6.86
CA GLN A 28 0.51 -18.09 7.52
C GLN A 28 1.88 -18.68 7.15
N CYS A 29 2.03 -19.19 5.92
CA CYS A 29 3.24 -19.87 5.46
C CYS A 29 4.45 -18.96 5.20
N GLY A 30 4.29 -17.63 5.27
CA GLY A 30 5.37 -16.66 5.06
C GLY A 30 5.85 -16.49 3.61
N LYS A 31 5.34 -17.28 2.65
CA LYS A 31 5.74 -17.20 1.23
C LYS A 31 5.44 -15.83 0.59
N CYS A 32 4.37 -15.15 1.00
CA CYS A 32 4.07 -13.78 0.52
C CYS A 32 4.99 -12.69 1.12
N CYS A 33 5.87 -13.07 2.05
CA CYS A 33 6.79 -12.18 2.76
C CYS A 33 8.24 -12.27 2.26
N ILE A 34 8.49 -12.93 1.13
CA ILE A 34 9.80 -12.98 0.45
C ILE A 34 9.65 -12.52 -1.00
N HIS A 35 10.76 -12.15 -1.64
CA HIS A 35 10.80 -11.64 -3.01
C HIS A 35 9.89 -10.42 -3.24
N ARG A 36 9.72 -9.59 -2.21
CA ARG A 36 8.72 -8.52 -2.21
C ARG A 36 9.32 -7.20 -1.70
N GLU A 37 9.08 -6.11 -2.44
CA GLU A 37 9.63 -4.77 -2.16
C GLU A 37 8.57 -3.65 -2.23
N ASP A 38 7.30 -4.02 -2.34
CA ASP A 38 6.19 -3.12 -2.66
C ASP A 38 5.23 -2.87 -1.46
N ILE A 39 5.62 -3.24 -0.24
CA ILE A 39 4.80 -3.01 0.96
C ILE A 39 4.96 -1.57 1.44
N LEU A 40 4.18 -0.68 0.84
CA LEU A 40 4.03 0.70 1.29
C LEU A 40 3.18 0.75 2.56
N LEU A 41 3.57 1.61 3.50
CA LEU A 41 2.84 1.80 4.76
C LEU A 41 2.10 3.14 4.75
N SER A 42 0.83 3.11 5.15
CA SER A 42 0.14 4.31 5.59
C SER A 42 0.59 4.69 7.02
N PRO A 43 0.36 5.95 7.45
CA PRO A 43 0.55 6.34 8.85
C PRO A 43 -0.17 5.43 9.85
N LYS A 44 -1.36 4.92 9.51
CA LYS A 44 -2.13 3.99 10.34
C LYS A 44 -1.44 2.63 10.45
N ASP A 45 -0.88 2.11 9.36
CA ASP A 45 -0.14 0.84 9.38
C ASP A 45 1.11 0.96 10.26
N LEU A 46 1.89 2.04 10.09
CA LEU A 46 3.09 2.29 10.91
C LEU A 46 2.74 2.42 12.40
N PHE A 47 1.69 3.15 12.73
CA PHE A 47 1.21 3.30 14.10
C PHE A 47 0.79 1.96 14.72
N ASN A 48 0.07 1.12 13.98
CA ASN A 48 -0.37 -0.19 14.46
C ASN A 48 0.80 -1.14 14.70
N ILE A 49 1.80 -1.15 13.81
CA ILE A 49 3.05 -1.92 13.99
C ILE A 49 3.79 -1.45 15.24
N ALA A 50 3.98 -0.14 15.39
CA ALA A 50 4.64 0.46 16.55
C ALA A 50 3.93 0.08 17.86
N LYS A 51 2.60 0.23 17.89
CA LYS A 51 1.75 -0.14 19.03
C LYS A 51 1.88 -1.63 19.39
N LYS A 52 1.92 -2.53 18.41
CA LYS A 52 2.07 -3.98 18.62
C LYS A 52 3.39 -4.33 19.29
N PHE A 53 4.47 -3.67 18.90
CA PHE A 53 5.79 -3.87 19.49
C PHE A 53 6.05 -3.03 20.74
N GLN A 54 5.11 -2.18 21.15
CA GLN A 54 5.25 -1.26 22.28
C GLN A 54 6.45 -0.31 22.14
N ILE A 55 6.66 0.15 20.90
CA ILE A 55 7.68 1.14 20.53
C ILE A 55 7.00 2.36 19.92
N THR A 56 7.76 3.44 19.75
CA THR A 56 7.30 4.64 19.05
C THR A 56 7.24 4.42 17.53
N PRO A 57 6.42 5.19 16.79
CA PRO A 57 6.44 5.16 15.33
C PRO A 57 7.81 5.47 14.73
N ALA A 58 8.61 6.32 15.37
CA ALA A 58 9.98 6.63 14.95
C ALA A 58 10.90 5.41 15.07
N GLU A 59 10.85 4.68 16.19
CA GLU A 59 11.60 3.43 16.37
C GLU A 59 11.14 2.34 15.38
N ALA A 60 9.83 2.23 15.12
CA ALA A 60 9.31 1.28 14.13
C ALA A 60 9.79 1.62 12.70
N LEU A 61 9.84 2.91 12.36
CA LEU A 61 10.38 3.39 11.10
C LEU A 61 11.87 3.02 10.98
N GLU A 62 12.65 3.26 12.02
CA GLU A 62 14.08 2.98 12.04
C GLU A 62 14.40 1.49 11.89
N GLN A 63 13.67 0.65 12.62
CA GLN A 63 13.93 -0.79 12.70
C GLN A 63 13.44 -1.53 11.45
N TYR A 64 12.21 -1.25 11.00
CA TYR A 64 11.52 -2.08 10.01
C TYR A 64 11.31 -1.42 8.66
N CYS A 65 11.53 -0.12 8.52
CA CYS A 65 11.17 0.61 7.32
C CYS A 65 12.39 1.23 6.63
N GLU A 66 12.16 1.67 5.40
CA GLU A 66 13.00 2.61 4.70
C GLU A 66 12.13 3.68 4.04
N THR A 67 12.74 4.83 3.80
CA THR A 67 12.05 6.03 3.29
C THR A 67 12.79 6.60 2.10
N TYR A 68 12.05 7.03 1.09
CA TYR A 68 12.61 7.67 -0.10
C TYR A 68 11.60 8.61 -0.74
N ILE A 69 12.06 9.53 -1.58
CA ILE A 69 11.20 10.35 -2.42
C ILE A 69 10.82 9.55 -3.66
N GLY A 70 9.52 9.39 -3.91
CA GLY A 70 9.03 8.65 -5.07
C GLY A 70 9.46 9.32 -6.39
N CYS A 71 10.11 8.55 -7.26
CA CYS A 71 10.65 9.06 -8.54
C CYS A 71 9.59 9.54 -9.53
N ASN A 72 8.31 9.21 -9.32
CA ASN A 72 7.19 9.71 -10.14
C ASN A 72 6.31 10.68 -9.32
N SER A 73 6.00 10.32 -8.08
CA SER A 73 5.08 11.08 -7.23
C SER A 73 5.71 12.30 -6.56
N ARG A 74 7.04 12.34 -6.43
CA ARG A 74 7.80 13.25 -5.54
C ARG A 74 7.40 13.20 -4.08
N PHE A 75 6.52 12.27 -3.73
CA PHE A 75 5.97 12.11 -2.39
C PHE A 75 6.95 11.34 -1.50
N PRO A 76 7.06 11.68 -0.20
CA PRO A 76 7.85 10.89 0.75
C PRO A 76 7.17 9.54 1.01
N ILE A 77 7.80 8.47 0.55
CA ILE A 77 7.33 7.10 0.69
C ILE A 77 7.92 6.46 1.94
N VAL A 78 7.09 5.72 2.68
CA VAL A 78 7.51 4.77 3.72
C VAL A 78 7.15 3.37 3.25
N ARG A 79 8.13 2.46 3.23
CA ARG A 79 7.89 1.04 2.95
C ARG A 79 8.60 0.14 3.95
N LEU A 80 8.14 -1.09 4.11
CA LEU A 80 8.92 -2.10 4.83
C LEU A 80 10.23 -2.35 4.09
N ARG A 81 11.35 -2.36 4.83
CA ARG A 81 12.70 -2.53 4.30
C ARG A 81 13.01 -4.00 4.04
N PRO A 82 13.06 -4.46 2.78
CA PRO A 82 13.38 -5.84 2.45
C PRO A 82 14.81 -6.19 2.90
N GLN A 83 15.02 -7.43 3.36
CA GLN A 83 16.28 -7.87 3.95
C GLN A 83 16.91 -9.03 3.18
N GLY A 84 18.21 -8.94 2.92
CA GLY A 84 19.01 -10.00 2.28
C GLY A 84 18.70 -10.22 0.79
N SER A 85 19.33 -11.24 0.20
CA SER A 85 19.21 -11.56 -1.22
C SER A 85 17.79 -11.95 -1.64
N VAL A 86 17.04 -12.59 -0.74
CA VAL A 86 15.65 -13.03 -0.97
C VAL A 86 14.63 -11.93 -0.73
N LYS A 87 15.04 -10.68 -0.45
CA LYS A 87 14.14 -9.53 -0.19
C LYS A 87 13.08 -9.89 0.85
N ARG A 88 13.52 -10.43 1.99
CA ARG A 88 12.64 -10.89 3.07
C ARG A 88 12.01 -9.70 3.78
N CYS A 89 10.70 -9.76 4.03
CA CYS A 89 10.00 -8.82 4.88
C CYS A 89 10.65 -8.77 6.27
N PRO A 90 10.95 -7.58 6.81
CA PRO A 90 11.62 -7.44 8.10
C PRO A 90 10.75 -7.90 9.28
N LEU A 91 9.43 -8.07 9.06
CA LEU A 91 8.47 -8.57 10.03
C LEU A 91 8.26 -10.09 9.95
N LEU A 92 8.96 -10.80 9.04
CA LEU A 92 8.92 -12.26 8.95
C LEU A 92 9.97 -12.87 9.89
N LYS A 93 9.54 -13.63 10.89
CA LYS A 93 10.41 -14.37 11.82
C LYS A 93 9.90 -15.80 11.99
N ASP A 94 10.80 -16.78 11.94
CA ASP A 94 10.46 -18.20 12.09
C ASP A 94 9.32 -18.64 11.15
N GLN A 95 9.36 -18.16 9.90
CA GLN A 95 8.34 -18.36 8.85
C GLN A 95 6.95 -17.76 9.14
N LYS A 96 6.81 -16.97 10.22
CA LYS A 96 5.54 -16.33 10.60
C LYS A 96 5.66 -14.80 10.59
N CYS A 97 4.56 -14.15 10.24
CA CYS A 97 4.46 -12.69 10.32
C CYS A 97 4.29 -12.28 11.79
N LEU A 98 5.24 -11.50 12.32
CA LEU A 98 5.23 -11.01 13.71
C LEU A 98 4.02 -10.13 14.03
N VAL A 99 3.44 -9.51 13.00
CA VAL A 99 2.32 -8.58 13.11
C VAL A 99 1.07 -9.11 12.42
N HIS A 100 0.90 -10.43 12.29
CA HIS A 100 -0.21 -11.01 11.51
C HIS A 100 -1.60 -10.46 11.92
N ASP A 101 -1.81 -10.18 13.20
CA ASP A 101 -3.04 -9.62 13.77
C ASP A 101 -3.22 -8.11 13.52
N VAL A 102 -2.15 -7.40 13.18
CA VAL A 102 -2.16 -5.96 12.85
C VAL A 102 -1.45 -5.67 11.53
N LYS A 103 -1.48 -6.63 10.60
CA LYS A 103 -0.72 -6.55 9.35
C LYS A 103 -1.11 -5.30 8.55
N PRO A 104 -0.16 -4.70 7.80
CA PRO A 104 -0.47 -3.55 6.94
C PRO A 104 -1.68 -3.81 6.05
N THR A 105 -2.47 -2.78 5.76
CA THR A 105 -3.70 -2.90 4.96
C THR A 105 -3.47 -3.62 3.63
N VAL A 106 -2.35 -3.34 2.94
CA VAL A 106 -1.96 -4.03 1.71
C VAL A 106 -1.71 -5.53 1.91
N CYS A 107 -1.12 -5.95 3.03
CA CYS A 107 -0.94 -7.35 3.39
C CYS A 107 -2.26 -8.00 3.87
N ALA A 108 -3.17 -7.19 4.42
CA ALA A 108 -4.49 -7.63 4.84
C ALA A 108 -5.37 -8.01 3.65
N MET A 109 -5.36 -7.16 2.62
CA MET A 109 -6.14 -7.36 1.41
C MET A 109 -5.61 -8.47 0.51
N PHE A 110 -4.30 -8.75 0.50
CA PHE A 110 -3.69 -9.80 -0.32
C PHE A 110 -4.50 -11.11 -0.29
N PRO A 111 -4.84 -11.73 -1.44
CA PRO A 111 -4.35 -11.45 -2.80
C PRO A 111 -5.09 -10.35 -3.56
N ILE A 112 -6.01 -9.64 -2.90
CA ILE A 112 -6.76 -8.54 -3.51
C ILE A 112 -5.97 -7.23 -3.40
N GLY A 113 -5.90 -6.50 -4.52
CA GLY A 113 -5.49 -5.10 -4.58
C GLY A 113 -6.70 -4.17 -4.64
N ARG A 114 -6.53 -2.93 -4.19
CA ARG A 114 -7.53 -1.86 -4.23
C ARG A 114 -6.90 -0.64 -4.88
N TYR A 115 -7.61 -0.03 -5.82
CA TYR A 115 -7.17 1.19 -6.50
C TYR A 115 -8.32 2.19 -6.62
N LEU A 116 -8.00 3.47 -6.84
CA LEU A 116 -8.99 4.50 -7.16
C LEU A 116 -8.99 4.75 -8.67
N THR A 117 -10.18 4.77 -9.27
CA THR A 117 -10.38 5.28 -10.62
C THR A 117 -10.51 6.80 -10.52
N LEU A 118 -9.59 7.52 -11.16
CA LEU A 118 -9.65 8.97 -11.29
C LEU A 118 -10.40 9.36 -12.58
N SER A 119 -11.02 10.53 -12.57
CA SER A 119 -11.61 11.13 -13.77
C SER A 119 -10.52 11.49 -14.79
N ALA A 120 -10.93 11.72 -16.04
CA ALA A 120 -10.02 11.97 -17.16
C ALA A 120 -9.11 13.21 -16.99
N ASP A 121 -9.42 14.11 -16.04
CA ASP A 121 -8.62 15.29 -15.70
C ASP A 121 -7.66 15.05 -14.52
N ASP A 122 -7.52 13.78 -14.07
CA ASP A 122 -6.77 13.36 -12.89
C ASP A 122 -7.13 14.15 -11.62
N SER A 123 -8.32 14.78 -11.59
CA SER A 123 -8.78 15.52 -10.43
C SER A 123 -9.32 14.55 -9.38
N PHE A 124 -9.02 14.85 -8.11
CA PHE A 124 -9.66 14.12 -7.02
C PHE A 124 -11.03 14.73 -6.82
N PRO A 125 -12.11 13.92 -6.82
CA PRO A 125 -13.44 14.41 -6.54
C PRO A 125 -13.48 15.11 -5.18
N LYS A 126 -14.22 16.21 -5.11
CA LYS A 126 -14.44 16.93 -3.84
C LYS A 126 -15.30 16.10 -2.89
N ASN A 127 -16.23 15.32 -3.44
CA ASN A 127 -17.06 14.39 -2.69
C ASN A 127 -16.44 12.97 -2.70
N PRO A 128 -16.11 12.38 -1.54
CA PRO A 128 -15.62 11.00 -1.46
C PRO A 128 -16.56 9.97 -2.10
N GLU A 129 -17.87 10.26 -2.18
CA GLU A 129 -18.86 9.35 -2.79
C GLU A 129 -18.76 9.26 -4.32
N GLU A 130 -18.06 10.21 -4.96
CA GLU A 130 -17.82 10.23 -6.40
C GLU A 130 -16.57 9.41 -6.79
N LEU A 131 -15.77 8.98 -5.82
CA LEU A 131 -14.59 8.13 -6.07
C LEU A 131 -15.03 6.69 -6.34
N SER A 132 -14.76 6.22 -7.55
CA SER A 132 -14.89 4.81 -7.89
C SER A 132 -13.69 4.02 -7.38
N VAL A 133 -13.93 3.03 -6.53
CA VAL A 133 -12.92 2.10 -6.03
C VAL A 133 -12.96 0.84 -6.89
N GLY A 134 -11.83 0.48 -7.49
CA GLY A 134 -11.66 -0.78 -8.20
C GLY A 134 -10.85 -1.78 -7.39
N TYR A 135 -11.04 -3.07 -7.71
CA TYR A 135 -10.31 -4.17 -7.11
C TYR A 135 -9.67 -5.04 -8.18
N ILE A 136 -8.54 -5.61 -7.82
CA ILE A 136 -7.81 -6.56 -8.66
C ILE A 136 -7.51 -7.82 -7.86
N PHE A 137 -7.59 -8.97 -8.51
CA PHE A 137 -7.10 -10.23 -8.00
C PHE A 137 -5.77 -10.58 -8.66
N ASN A 138 -4.80 -10.99 -7.84
CA ASN A 138 -3.54 -11.55 -8.31
C ASN A 138 -3.37 -12.95 -7.74
N ASN A 139 -3.40 -13.97 -8.61
CA ASN A 139 -3.28 -15.36 -8.19
C ASN A 139 -1.92 -15.60 -7.49
N PRO A 140 -1.90 -15.88 -6.17
CA PRO A 140 -0.66 -15.93 -5.43
C PRO A 140 0.03 -17.30 -5.54
N GLU A 141 1.37 -17.32 -5.43
CA GLU A 141 2.15 -18.57 -5.28
C GLU A 141 2.09 -19.16 -3.85
N CYS A 142 1.06 -18.79 -3.07
CA CYS A 142 0.88 -19.23 -1.69
C CYS A 142 -0.60 -19.36 -1.31
N GLY A 143 -0.84 -19.91 -0.11
CA GLY A 143 -2.16 -20.38 0.30
C GLY A 143 -2.37 -21.85 -0.07
N ASP A 144 -3.42 -22.45 0.47
CA ASP A 144 -3.81 -23.85 0.20
C ASP A 144 -5.02 -23.96 -0.73
N GLY A 145 -5.69 -22.84 -1.01
CA GLY A 145 -6.79 -22.77 -1.98
C GLY A 145 -8.04 -23.55 -1.57
N ILE A 146 -8.25 -23.76 -0.27
CA ILE A 146 -9.38 -24.58 0.24
C ILE A 146 -10.65 -23.75 0.51
N GLU A 147 -10.52 -22.43 0.62
CA GLU A 147 -11.66 -21.52 0.85
C GLU A 147 -11.95 -20.70 -0.41
N THR A 148 -13.24 -20.51 -0.68
CA THR A 148 -13.76 -19.59 -1.70
C THR A 148 -14.62 -18.54 -1.01
N GLN A 149 -14.41 -17.28 -1.37
CA GLN A 149 -15.06 -16.15 -0.75
C GLN A 149 -15.19 -14.99 -1.74
N THR A 150 -16.10 -14.06 -1.45
CA THR A 150 -16.18 -12.79 -2.16
C THR A 150 -15.14 -11.80 -1.65
N VAL A 151 -14.80 -10.77 -2.45
CA VAL A 151 -13.95 -9.65 -2.00
C VAL A 151 -14.54 -8.98 -0.75
N ARG A 152 -15.88 -8.82 -0.72
CA ARG A 152 -16.61 -8.25 0.43
C ARG A 152 -16.41 -9.06 1.71
N GLU A 153 -16.52 -10.38 1.64
CA GLU A 153 -16.32 -11.25 2.80
C GLU A 153 -14.87 -11.26 3.27
N TRP A 154 -13.92 -11.26 2.33
CA TRP A 154 -12.50 -11.17 2.65
C TRP A 154 -12.16 -9.88 3.38
N PHE A 155 -12.64 -8.73 2.89
CA PHE A 155 -12.39 -7.45 3.55
C PHE A 155 -13.02 -7.39 4.94
N ARG A 156 -14.22 -7.96 5.09
CA ARG A 156 -14.90 -8.08 6.38
C ARG A 156 -14.07 -8.90 7.38
N SER A 157 -13.45 -10.00 6.98
CA SER A 157 -12.64 -10.85 7.88
C SER A 157 -11.41 -10.14 8.44
N PHE A 158 -10.89 -9.13 7.74
CA PHE A 158 -9.79 -8.27 8.19
C PHE A 158 -10.23 -6.90 8.74
N ASN A 159 -11.54 -6.70 8.97
CA ASN A 159 -12.11 -5.42 9.42
C ASN A 159 -11.74 -4.24 8.51
N ILE A 160 -11.67 -4.47 7.19
CA ILE A 160 -11.44 -3.43 6.19
C ILE A 160 -12.79 -2.92 5.70
N PRO A 161 -13.14 -1.65 5.97
CA PRO A 161 -14.38 -1.08 5.48
C PRO A 161 -14.37 -0.99 3.95
N LEU A 162 -15.52 -1.23 3.32
CA LEU A 162 -15.68 -0.96 1.89
C LEU A 162 -15.75 0.55 1.61
N LYS A 163 -16.44 1.28 2.50
CA LYS A 163 -16.37 2.75 2.60
C LYS A 163 -15.36 3.08 3.70
N ASP A 164 -14.15 3.41 3.30
CA ASP A 164 -13.00 3.58 4.19
C ASP A 164 -12.54 5.04 4.18
N ASP A 165 -13.11 5.84 5.09
CA ASP A 165 -12.82 7.29 5.19
C ASP A 165 -11.33 7.58 5.38
N TYR A 166 -10.62 6.69 6.07
CA TYR A 166 -9.18 6.81 6.26
C TYR A 166 -8.46 6.64 4.91
N PHE A 167 -8.78 5.58 4.16
CA PHE A 167 -8.23 5.36 2.83
C PHE A 167 -8.51 6.55 1.91
N PHE A 168 -9.75 7.00 1.84
CA PHE A 168 -10.10 8.16 1.00
C PHE A 168 -9.35 9.42 1.39
N THR A 169 -9.32 9.74 2.68
CA THR A 169 -8.62 10.93 3.19
C THR A 169 -7.12 10.84 2.89
N TRP A 170 -6.52 9.69 3.17
CA TRP A 170 -5.09 9.47 2.96
C TRP A 170 -4.72 9.57 1.48
N THR A 171 -5.46 8.91 0.58
CA THR A 171 -5.17 8.95 -0.85
C THR A 171 -5.39 10.35 -1.44
N ARG A 172 -6.41 11.09 -0.99
CA ARG A 172 -6.60 12.51 -1.36
C ARG A 172 -5.43 13.37 -0.89
N THR A 173 -4.97 13.19 0.34
CA THR A 173 -3.79 13.90 0.88
C THR A 173 -2.54 13.59 0.06
N GLN A 174 -2.30 12.31 -0.26
CA GLN A 174 -1.18 11.90 -1.10
C GLN A 174 -1.23 12.60 -2.45
N ALA A 175 -2.35 12.52 -3.16
CA ALA A 175 -2.48 13.12 -4.48
C ALA A 175 -2.34 14.64 -4.49
N THR A 176 -2.93 15.31 -3.50
CA THR A 176 -2.79 16.77 -3.33
C THR A 176 -1.32 17.14 -3.13
N LEU A 177 -0.62 16.43 -2.24
CA LEU A 177 0.78 16.71 -1.98
C LEU A 177 1.67 16.38 -3.19
N CYS A 178 1.41 15.28 -3.91
CA CYS A 178 2.12 14.95 -5.15
C CYS A 178 2.03 16.10 -6.15
N LYS A 179 0.82 16.63 -6.42
CA LYS A 179 0.61 17.74 -7.35
C LYS A 179 1.38 18.99 -6.93
N HIS A 180 1.35 19.33 -5.64
CA HIS A 180 2.09 20.48 -5.13
C HIS A 180 3.60 20.29 -5.21
N LEU A 181 4.12 19.10 -4.88
CA LEU A 181 5.56 18.83 -4.93
C LEU A 181 6.09 18.83 -6.37
N GLN A 182 5.33 18.28 -7.32
CA GLN A 182 5.65 18.35 -8.75
C GLN A 182 5.63 19.80 -9.25
N PHE A 183 4.60 20.57 -8.90
CA PHE A 183 4.54 21.99 -9.24
C PHE A 183 5.75 22.76 -8.68
N LEU A 184 6.08 22.57 -7.40
CA LEU A 184 7.22 23.25 -6.77
C LEU A 184 8.54 22.87 -7.45
N GLU A 185 8.73 21.60 -7.83
CA GLU A 185 9.93 21.12 -8.52
C GLU A 185 10.24 21.91 -9.79
N GLU A 186 9.20 22.30 -10.54
CA GLU A 186 9.32 23.08 -11.77
C GLU A 186 9.55 24.58 -11.54
N HIS A 187 9.27 25.10 -10.34
CA HIS A 187 9.17 26.54 -10.09
C HIS A 187 10.18 27.11 -9.09
N ILE A 188 10.93 26.26 -8.37
CA ILE A 188 11.91 26.72 -7.39
C ILE A 188 13.28 26.09 -7.62
N SER A 189 14.32 26.67 -7.01
CA SER A 189 15.68 26.14 -7.17
C SER A 189 15.82 24.72 -6.60
N GLU A 190 16.69 23.92 -7.20
CA GLU A 190 17.02 22.56 -6.73
C GLU A 190 17.39 22.55 -5.23
N LYS A 191 18.20 23.53 -4.78
CA LYS A 191 18.56 23.69 -3.37
C LYS A 191 17.34 23.85 -2.46
N THR A 192 16.35 24.63 -2.89
CA THR A 192 15.10 24.82 -2.14
C THR A 192 14.27 23.54 -2.15
N MET A 193 14.14 22.85 -3.29
CA MET A 193 13.43 21.57 -3.38
C MET A 193 14.03 20.51 -2.48
N ILE A 194 15.36 20.39 -2.46
CA ILE A 194 16.08 19.48 -1.55
C ILE A 194 15.71 19.80 -0.10
N SER A 195 15.63 21.09 0.27
CA SER A 195 15.24 21.49 1.63
C SER A 195 13.80 21.08 1.96
N ILE A 196 12.86 21.19 1.01
CA ILE A 196 11.47 20.74 1.16
C ILE A 196 11.39 19.22 1.29
N TRP A 197 12.07 18.47 0.44
CA TRP A 197 12.11 17.00 0.56
C TRP A 197 12.76 16.57 1.86
N ASN A 198 13.79 17.25 2.33
CA ASN A 198 14.43 16.95 3.60
C ASN A 198 13.51 17.21 4.80
N ALA A 199 12.62 18.20 4.71
CA ALA A 199 11.65 18.51 5.75
C ALA A 199 10.41 17.58 5.72
N THR A 200 10.03 17.09 4.55
CA THR A 200 8.84 16.23 4.36
C THR A 200 9.15 14.74 4.48
N LEU A 201 10.39 14.33 4.20
CA LEU A 201 10.84 12.96 4.38
C LEU A 201 10.95 12.65 5.88
N LEU A 202 10.23 11.63 6.33
CA LEU A 202 10.40 11.10 7.68
C LEU A 202 11.81 10.53 7.81
N ARG A 203 12.68 11.25 8.52
CA ARG A 203 14.07 10.84 8.74
C ARG A 203 14.21 10.13 10.08
N LYS A 204 15.24 9.28 10.14
CA LYS A 204 15.83 8.77 11.37
C LYS A 204 16.49 9.91 12.14
#